data_AF-A0ABD5TFT7-F1
#
_entry.id   AF-A0ABD5TFT7-F1
#
_cell.length_a   1.000
_cell.length_b   1.000
_cell.length_c   1.000
_cell.angle_alpha   90.00
_cell.angle_beta   90.00
_cell.angle_gamma   90.00
#
_symmetry.space_group_name_H-M   'P 1'
#
loop_
_entity.id
_entity.type
_entity.pdbx_description
1 polymer ?
#
loop_
_entity_poly.entity_id
_entity_poly.type
_entity_poly.pdbx_seq_one_letter_code
_entity_poly.pdbx_strand_id
1 'polypeptide(L)'
;MADDELSQEEAEQMWKGESENTLVNSEAPDPPSTTGDSKSLEEAVADALAKIDDVEESANEHLTTRDRNLSALFAALEEAGELSDLGRKAADALERDEDPQTKADVLRLLLRYAISDLDESVLESGTEGLKRYRERTAEDGF
;
A
#
# COMPACT_ATOMS: atom_id res chain seq x y z
N MET A 1 17.93 20.29 -65.66
CA MET A 1 19.12 19.42 -65.59
C MET A 1 19.65 19.58 -64.19
N ALA A 2 19.52 18.51 -63.41
CA ALA A 2 20.03 18.41 -62.06
C ALA A 2 21.50 18.01 -62.15
N ASP A 3 22.37 18.71 -61.42
CA ASP A 3 23.70 18.22 -61.07
C ASP A 3 24.03 18.87 -59.72
N ASP A 4 23.63 18.13 -58.69
CA ASP A 4 23.91 18.36 -57.28
C ASP A 4 25.28 17.75 -57.01
N GLU A 5 26.37 18.47 -57.35
CA GLU A 5 27.73 18.07 -56.97
C GLU A 5 27.95 18.43 -55.50
N LEU A 6 27.36 17.62 -54.61
CA LEU A 6 27.73 17.52 -53.20
C LEU A 6 29.24 17.27 -53.13
N SER A 7 29.96 18.21 -52.52
CA SER A 7 31.40 18.08 -52.32
C SER A 7 31.71 16.80 -51.56
N GLN A 8 32.79 16.11 -51.93
CA GLN A 8 33.27 14.89 -51.27
C GLN A 8 33.43 15.10 -49.75
N GLU A 9 33.70 16.33 -49.32
CA GLU A 9 33.83 16.74 -47.92
C GLU A 9 32.49 16.85 -47.16
N GLU A 10 31.36 17.04 -47.85
CA GLU A 10 30.01 17.02 -47.25
C GLU A 10 29.49 15.58 -47.11
N ALA A 11 29.83 14.69 -48.06
CA ALA A 11 29.52 13.27 -47.96
C ALA A 11 30.29 12.58 -46.81
N GLU A 12 31.55 12.96 -46.58
CA GLU A 12 32.34 12.46 -45.45
C GLU A 12 31.85 12.99 -44.09
N GLN A 13 31.27 14.19 -44.05
CA GLN A 13 30.65 14.74 -42.84
C GLN A 13 29.30 14.10 -42.51
N MET A 14 28.49 13.72 -43.50
CA MET A 14 27.28 12.93 -43.25
C MET A 14 27.60 11.52 -42.73
N TRP A 15 28.67 10.89 -43.22
CA TRP A 15 29.07 9.57 -42.73
C TRP A 15 29.57 9.60 -41.28
N LYS A 16 30.26 10.67 -40.87
CA LYS A 16 30.77 10.82 -39.49
C LYS A 16 29.67 11.05 -38.45
N GLY A 17 28.50 11.56 -38.86
CA GLY A 17 27.32 11.71 -38.00
C GLY A 17 26.51 10.41 -37.82
N GLU A 18 26.63 9.46 -38.74
CA GLU A 18 25.88 8.20 -38.72
C GLU A 18 26.60 7.06 -37.95
N SER A 19 27.89 7.25 -37.61
CA SER A 19 28.66 6.27 -36.85
C SER A 19 28.50 6.34 -35.32
N GLU A 20 27.70 7.28 -34.77
CA GLU A 20 27.36 7.33 -33.34
C GLU A 20 25.94 6.80 -33.03
N ASN A 21 25.29 6.12 -33.97
CA ASN A 21 24.02 5.47 -33.72
C ASN A 21 23.97 4.11 -34.39
N THR A 22 24.25 3.06 -33.61
CA THR A 22 23.65 1.71 -33.62
C THR A 22 24.67 0.65 -33.22
N LEU A 23 24.89 0.50 -31.92
CA LEU A 23 25.33 -0.75 -31.31
C LEU A 23 24.71 -0.83 -29.91
N VAL A 24 23.39 -1.01 -29.86
CA VAL A 24 22.77 -1.69 -28.72
C VAL A 24 22.41 -3.08 -29.20
N ASN A 25 23.19 -4.02 -28.69
CA ASN A 25 23.04 -5.45 -28.80
C ASN A 25 21.59 -5.84 -28.47
N SER A 26 20.96 -6.68 -29.31
CA SER A 26 19.67 -7.29 -29.01
C SER A 26 19.87 -8.31 -27.87
N GLU A 27 19.89 -7.84 -26.63
CA GLU A 27 19.48 -8.64 -25.49
C GLU A 27 17.95 -8.73 -25.54
N ALA A 28 17.40 -9.91 -25.26
CA ALA A 28 15.95 -10.14 -25.24
C ALA A 28 15.25 -9.02 -24.44
N PRO A 29 14.01 -8.62 -24.81
CA PRO A 29 13.27 -7.71 -23.95
C PRO A 29 13.13 -8.39 -22.59
N ASP A 30 13.86 -7.88 -21.60
CA ASP A 30 13.60 -8.18 -20.22
C ASP A 30 12.09 -8.00 -20.00
N PRO A 31 11.43 -8.93 -19.27
CA PRO A 31 10.03 -8.76 -18.93
C PRO A 31 9.89 -7.35 -18.34
N PRO A 32 8.79 -6.62 -18.65
CA PRO A 32 8.60 -5.27 -18.16
C PRO A 32 8.88 -5.30 -16.67
N SER A 33 9.99 -4.67 -16.27
CA SER A 33 10.24 -4.41 -14.88
C SER A 33 9.06 -3.56 -14.47
N THR A 34 8.10 -4.18 -13.80
CA THR A 34 7.16 -3.54 -12.91
C THR A 34 7.97 -2.95 -11.76
N THR A 35 8.84 -1.99 -12.09
CA THR A 35 9.08 -0.87 -11.21
C THR A 35 7.82 -0.03 -11.35
N GLY A 36 6.73 -0.52 -10.77
CA GLY A 36 5.80 0.41 -10.18
C GLY A 36 6.65 1.24 -9.25
N ASP A 37 6.65 2.56 -9.44
CA ASP A 37 7.01 3.49 -8.39
C ASP A 37 6.11 3.15 -7.20
N SER A 38 6.49 2.14 -6.43
CA SER A 38 6.00 1.91 -5.09
C SER A 38 6.56 3.09 -4.32
N LYS A 39 5.76 4.16 -4.32
CA LYS A 39 5.95 5.37 -3.52
C LYS A 39 6.41 4.94 -2.13
N SER A 40 7.45 5.57 -1.58
CA SER A 40 7.90 5.18 -0.25
C SER A 40 6.75 5.37 0.75
N LEU A 41 6.73 4.58 1.83
CA LEU A 41 5.67 4.67 2.84
C LEU A 41 5.50 6.11 3.34
N GLU A 42 6.61 6.82 3.54
CA GLU A 42 6.62 8.22 3.96
C GLU A 42 5.94 9.15 2.94
N GLU A 43 6.18 8.92 1.66
CA GLU A 43 5.60 9.71 0.57
C GLU A 43 4.10 9.40 0.37
N ALA A 44 3.70 8.13 0.54
CA ALA A 44 2.29 7.72 0.57
C ALA A 44 1.55 8.30 1.79
N VAL A 45 2.21 8.37 2.96
CA VAL A 45 1.66 9.04 4.16
C VAL A 45 1.47 10.53 3.91
N ALA A 46 2.43 11.20 3.26
CA ALA A 46 2.33 12.62 2.93
C ALA A 46 1.15 12.92 1.99
N ASP A 47 0.97 12.09 0.95
CA ASP A 47 -0.19 12.21 0.05
C ASP A 47 -1.52 11.98 0.78
N ALA A 48 -1.59 10.96 1.63
CA ALA A 48 -2.78 10.63 2.39
C ALA A 48 -3.17 11.77 3.35
N LEU A 49 -2.18 12.40 3.99
CA LEU A 49 -2.40 13.58 4.83
C LEU A 49 -2.95 14.78 4.04
N ALA A 50 -2.45 15.01 2.83
CA ALA A 50 -2.93 16.08 1.94
C ALA A 50 -4.37 15.81 1.45
N LYS A 51 -4.69 14.56 1.08
CA LYS A 51 -6.05 14.14 0.71
C LYS A 51 -7.04 14.30 1.87
N ILE A 52 -6.59 14.10 3.12
CA ILE A 52 -7.43 14.32 4.31
C ILE A 52 -7.62 15.81 4.59
N ASP A 53 -6.60 16.67 4.38
CA ASP A 53 -6.73 18.13 4.48
C ASP A 53 -7.82 18.67 3.55
N ASP A 54 -7.82 18.22 2.29
CA ASP A 54 -8.81 18.66 1.28
C ASP A 54 -10.25 18.22 1.63
N VAL A 55 -10.41 17.17 2.46
CA VAL A 55 -11.72 16.63 2.87
C VAL A 55 -12.18 17.21 4.22
N GLU A 56 -11.28 17.43 5.18
CA GLU A 56 -11.58 18.00 6.50
C GLU A 56 -12.06 19.46 6.41
N GLU A 57 -11.67 20.23 5.38
CA GLU A 57 -12.19 21.58 5.13
C GLU A 57 -13.73 21.59 4.90
N SER A 58 -14.33 20.43 4.57
CA SER A 58 -15.76 20.28 4.30
C SER A 58 -16.57 19.57 5.40
N ALA A 59 -15.93 19.00 6.43
CA ALA A 59 -16.58 18.16 7.43
C ALA A 59 -16.10 18.48 8.87
N ASN A 60 -16.71 19.49 9.50
CA ASN A 60 -16.73 19.77 10.94
C ASN A 60 -15.49 19.34 11.75
N GLU A 61 -14.60 20.30 11.94
CA GLU A 61 -13.47 20.33 12.86
C GLU A 61 -13.81 19.74 14.25
N HIS A 62 -12.80 19.15 14.90
CA HIS A 62 -12.71 18.72 16.31
C HIS A 62 -12.68 17.21 16.64
N LEU A 63 -12.59 16.30 15.66
CA LEU A 63 -12.22 14.88 15.90
C LEU A 63 -10.77 14.55 15.48
N THR A 64 -9.83 15.19 16.18
CA THR A 64 -8.50 14.67 16.54
C THR A 64 -7.44 14.43 15.43
N THR A 65 -6.37 15.25 15.45
CA THR A 65 -5.13 15.07 14.66
C THR A 65 -4.48 13.69 14.82
N ARG A 66 -4.77 12.96 15.91
CA ARG A 66 -4.25 11.60 16.17
C ARG A 66 -4.94 10.54 15.33
N ASP A 67 -6.28 10.59 15.24
CA ASP A 67 -7.02 9.67 14.36
C ASP A 67 -6.73 10.01 12.89
N ARG A 68 -6.41 11.27 12.58
CA ARG A 68 -5.93 11.69 11.26
C ARG A 68 -4.59 11.07 10.85
N ASN A 69 -3.55 11.16 11.68
CA ASN A 69 -2.25 10.56 11.33
C ASN A 69 -2.36 9.04 11.19
N LEU A 70 -3.14 8.40 12.05
CA LEU A 70 -3.40 6.97 11.96
C LEU A 70 -4.21 6.63 10.70
N SER A 71 -5.21 7.42 10.35
CA SER A 71 -5.99 7.25 9.12
C SER A 71 -5.12 7.42 7.87
N ALA A 72 -4.25 8.42 7.85
CA ALA A 72 -3.30 8.63 6.76
C ALA A 72 -2.33 7.46 6.62
N LEU A 73 -1.81 6.95 7.74
CA LEU A 73 -0.94 5.77 7.75
C LEU A 73 -1.67 4.53 7.21
N PHE A 74 -2.92 4.29 7.64
CA PHE A 74 -3.69 3.15 7.13
C PHE A 74 -3.99 3.27 5.62
N ALA A 75 -4.29 4.48 5.13
CA ALA A 75 -4.47 4.74 3.71
C ALA A 75 -3.17 4.53 2.92
N ALA A 76 -2.04 5.01 3.45
CA ALA A 76 -0.72 4.83 2.84
C ALA A 76 -0.30 3.37 2.78
N LEU A 77 -0.51 2.61 3.86
CA LEU A 77 -0.23 1.17 3.91
C LEU A 77 -1.07 0.39 2.91
N GLU A 78 -2.31 0.81 2.67
CA GLU A 78 -3.14 0.20 1.63
C GLU A 78 -2.62 0.53 0.23
N GLU A 79 -2.32 1.80 -0.04
CA GLU A 79 -1.81 2.26 -1.34
C GLU A 79 -0.47 1.60 -1.68
N ALA A 80 0.38 1.37 -0.68
CA ALA A 80 1.64 0.64 -0.81
C ALA A 80 1.47 -0.90 -0.88
N GLY A 81 0.26 -1.43 -0.68
CA GLY A 81 0.00 -2.87 -0.63
C GLY A 81 0.52 -3.59 0.62
N GLU A 82 1.05 -2.85 1.60
CA GLU A 82 1.64 -3.39 2.83
C GLU A 82 0.60 -3.73 3.91
N LEU A 83 -0.63 -3.20 3.79
CA LEU A 83 -1.67 -3.38 4.80
C LEU A 83 -2.03 -4.86 5.01
N SER A 84 -2.13 -5.64 3.94
CA SER A 84 -2.43 -7.08 4.02
C SER A 84 -1.30 -7.85 4.69
N ASP A 85 -0.05 -7.52 4.39
CA ASP A 85 1.12 -8.17 5.00
C ASP A 85 1.26 -7.81 6.48
N LEU A 86 0.93 -6.58 6.87
CA LEU A 86 0.84 -6.19 8.27
C LEU A 86 -0.26 -6.98 9.00
N GLY A 87 -1.42 -7.20 8.35
CA GLY A 87 -2.48 -8.04 8.87
C GLY A 87 -2.04 -9.50 9.09
N ARG A 88 -1.33 -10.08 8.11
CA ARG A 88 -0.77 -11.45 8.24
C ARG A 88 0.21 -11.56 9.39
N LYS A 89 1.13 -10.59 9.54
CA LYS A 89 2.06 -10.56 10.68
C LYS A 89 1.32 -10.50 12.02
N ALA A 90 0.21 -9.76 12.10
CA ALA A 90 -0.62 -9.71 13.30
C ALA A 90 -1.35 -11.05 13.56
N ALA A 91 -1.82 -11.73 12.51
CA ALA A 91 -2.40 -13.07 12.62
C ALA A 91 -1.37 -14.09 13.11
N ASP A 92 -0.17 -14.08 12.52
CA ASP A 92 0.95 -14.94 12.89
C ASP A 92 1.35 -14.73 14.36
N ALA A 93 1.47 -13.47 14.79
CA ALA A 93 1.81 -13.13 16.17
C ALA A 93 0.74 -13.57 17.19
N LEU A 94 -0.52 -13.66 16.75
CA LEU A 94 -1.63 -14.20 17.54
C LEU A 94 -1.79 -15.72 17.38
N GLU A 95 -0.90 -16.38 16.64
CA GLU A 95 -0.97 -17.81 16.28
C GLU A 95 -2.31 -18.20 15.63
N ARG A 96 -2.84 -17.32 14.76
CA ARG A 96 -4.11 -17.53 14.05
C ARG A 96 -3.87 -17.84 12.58
N ASP A 97 -4.47 -18.93 12.12
CA ASP A 97 -4.54 -19.28 10.70
C ASP A 97 -5.68 -18.49 10.02
N GLU A 98 -5.48 -17.17 9.88
CA GLU A 98 -6.42 -16.23 9.26
C GLU A 98 -5.69 -15.41 8.18
N ASP A 99 -6.21 -15.40 6.95
CA ASP A 99 -5.72 -14.52 5.87
C ASP A 99 -6.65 -13.32 5.72
N PRO A 100 -6.26 -12.10 6.15
CA PRO A 100 -7.13 -10.93 6.13
C PRO A 100 -7.41 -10.47 4.70
N GLN A 101 -8.69 -10.45 4.31
CA GLN A 101 -9.11 -10.06 2.95
C GLN A 101 -9.56 -8.60 2.86
N THR A 102 -9.92 -7.99 4.00
CA THR A 102 -10.44 -6.62 4.05
C THR A 102 -9.66 -5.77 5.05
N LYS A 103 -9.75 -4.44 4.90
CA LYS A 103 -9.21 -3.49 5.90
C LYS A 103 -9.74 -3.76 7.30
N ALA A 104 -11.02 -4.14 7.39
CA ALA A 104 -11.67 -4.42 8.66
C ALA A 104 -11.05 -5.66 9.33
N ASP A 105 -10.67 -6.67 8.55
CA ASP A 105 -9.99 -7.87 9.06
C ASP A 105 -8.60 -7.52 9.59
N VAL A 106 -7.82 -6.74 8.83
CA VAL A 106 -6.50 -6.26 9.26
C VAL A 106 -6.60 -5.44 10.55
N LEU A 107 -7.52 -4.48 10.61
CA LEU A 107 -7.72 -3.65 11.79
C LEU A 107 -8.14 -4.47 13.01
N ARG A 108 -9.01 -5.48 12.81
CA ARG A 108 -9.44 -6.39 13.86
C ARG A 108 -8.27 -7.20 14.41
N LEU A 109 -7.40 -7.72 13.55
CA LEU A 109 -6.20 -8.47 13.96
C LEU A 109 -5.22 -7.57 14.71
N LEU A 110 -4.96 -6.36 14.22
CA LEU A 110 -4.07 -5.40 14.89
C LEU A 110 -4.60 -4.98 16.25
N LEU A 111 -5.90 -4.71 16.36
CA LEU A 111 -6.51 -4.37 17.64
C LEU A 111 -6.44 -5.55 18.62
N ARG A 112 -6.70 -6.77 18.14
CA ARG A 112 -6.62 -7.98 18.97
C ARG A 112 -5.19 -8.24 19.45
N TYR A 113 -4.21 -8.07 18.56
CA TYR A 113 -2.79 -8.15 18.89
C TYR A 113 -2.42 -7.12 19.97
N ALA A 114 -2.79 -5.85 19.76
CA ALA A 114 -2.50 -4.79 20.72
C ALA A 114 -3.15 -5.03 22.09
N ILE A 115 -4.40 -5.52 22.13
CA ILE A 115 -5.05 -5.86 23.40
C ILE A 115 -4.35 -7.06 24.05
N SER A 116 -4.00 -8.10 23.28
CA SER A 116 -3.32 -9.28 23.81
C SER A 116 -1.96 -8.94 24.42
N ASP A 117 -1.20 -8.05 23.77
CA ASP A 117 0.11 -7.58 24.22
C ASP A 117 0.01 -6.71 25.49
N LEU A 118 -1.04 -5.89 25.60
CA LEU A 118 -1.28 -5.03 26.76
C LEU A 118 -1.86 -5.79 27.96
N ASP A 119 -2.92 -6.57 27.73
CA ASP A 119 -3.65 -7.32 28.75
C ASP A 119 -4.58 -8.38 28.10
N GLU A 120 -4.10 -9.61 28.00
CA GLU A 120 -4.86 -10.75 27.44
C GLU A 120 -6.17 -11.04 28.19
N SER A 121 -6.26 -10.72 29.50
CA SER A 121 -7.46 -10.99 30.30
C SER A 121 -8.70 -10.22 29.82
N VAL A 122 -8.48 -9.12 29.08
CA VAL A 122 -9.55 -8.36 28.42
C VAL A 122 -10.20 -9.17 27.30
N LEU A 123 -9.40 -9.90 26.52
CA LEU A 123 -9.92 -10.79 25.46
C LEU A 123 -10.66 -12.00 26.03
N GLU A 124 -10.17 -12.55 27.14
CA GLU A 124 -10.84 -13.63 27.87
C GLU A 124 -12.20 -13.16 28.40
N SER A 125 -12.23 -11.99 29.05
CA SER A 125 -13.46 -11.39 29.57
C SER A 125 -14.49 -11.14 28.48
N GLY A 126 -14.06 -10.67 27.30
CA GLY A 126 -14.93 -10.51 26.13
C GLY A 126 -15.49 -11.85 25.62
N THR A 127 -14.66 -12.90 25.59
CA THR A 127 -15.06 -14.25 25.16
C THR A 127 -16.09 -14.86 26.12
N GLU A 128 -15.85 -14.74 27.42
CA GLU A 128 -16.77 -15.24 28.45
C GLU A 128 -18.09 -14.46 28.45
N GLY A 129 -18.04 -13.13 28.22
CA GLY A 129 -19.24 -12.30 28.04
C GLY A 129 -20.10 -12.77 26.87
N LEU A 130 -19.49 -13.07 25.72
CA LEU A 130 -20.19 -13.59 24.54
C LEU A 130 -20.83 -14.96 24.82
N LYS A 131 -20.13 -15.85 25.53
CA LYS A 131 -20.65 -17.16 25.93
C LYS A 131 -21.93 -17.03 26.76
N ARG A 132 -21.90 -16.20 27.81
CA ARG A 132 -23.08 -15.94 28.67
C ARG A 132 -24.24 -15.32 27.92
N TYR A 133 -23.96 -14.42 26.98
CA TYR A 133 -25.01 -13.85 26.12
C TYR A 133 -25.69 -14.93 25.29
N ARG A 134 -24.91 -15.81 24.64
CA ARG A 134 -25.44 -16.92 23.83
C ARG A 134 -26.27 -17.90 24.65
N GLU A 135 -25.80 -18.26 25.85
CA GLU A 135 -26.52 -19.12 26.78
C GLU A 135 -27.89 -18.52 27.13
N ARG A 136 -27.93 -17.24 27.51
CA ARG A 136 -29.18 -16.54 27.82
C ARG A 136 -30.15 -16.51 26.63
N THR A 137 -29.66 -16.19 25.43
CA THR A 137 -30.51 -16.15 24.23
C THR A 137 -31.00 -17.52 23.77
N ALA A 138 -30.29 -18.59 24.13
CA ALA A 138 -30.72 -19.96 23.86
C ALA A 138 -31.77 -20.44 24.87
N GLU A 139 -31.69 -19.98 26.13
CA GLU A 139 -32.69 -20.23 27.18
C GLU A 139 -34.00 -19.47 26.94
N ASP A 140 -33.92 -18.22 26.44
CA ASP A 140 -35.10 -17.39 26.12
C ASP A 140 -35.78 -17.77 24.79
N GLY A 141 -35.18 -18.66 23.99
CA GLY A 141 -35.63 -19.07 22.66
C GLY A 141 -36.43 -20.38 22.58
N PHE A 142 -36.79 -20.97 23.73
CA PHE A 142 -37.60 -22.20 23.87
C PHE A 142 -38.92 -21.92 24.61
#